data_AF-A0A9D4LCS2-F1
#
_entry.id   AF-A0A9D4LCS2-F1
#
_cell.length_a   1.000
_cell.length_b   1.000
_cell.length_c   1.000
_cell.angle_alpha   90.00
_cell.angle_beta   90.00
_cell.angle_gamma   90.00
#
_symmetry.space_group_name_H-M   'P 1'
#
loop_
_entity.id
_entity.type
_entity.pdbx_description
1 polymer ?
#
loop_
_entity_poly.entity_id
_entity_poly.type
_entity_poly.pdbx_seq_one_letter_code
_entity_poly.pdbx_strand_id
1 'polypeptide(L)'
;MFYLEISDKSVSSSVLRVLEYYQSIRVVHIHTWELPFERSQIWYHGQSLAINDCLYRYMTDFHHLTFVDLDEFIVPNRDVC
;
A
#
# COMPACT_ATOMS: atom_id res chain seq x y z
N MET A 1 6.92 -18.96 -19.60
CA MET A 1 5.53 -18.68 -19.23
C MET A 1 5.55 -17.46 -18.32
N PHE A 2 4.97 -16.34 -18.75
CA PHE A 2 4.93 -15.10 -17.94
C PHE A 2 3.62 -14.99 -17.18
N TYR A 3 3.67 -14.52 -15.94
CA TYR A 3 2.48 -14.24 -15.13
C TYR A 3 2.27 -12.74 -15.08
N LEU A 4 1.05 -12.30 -15.37
CA LEU A 4 0.69 -10.90 -15.34
C LEU A 4 -0.52 -10.71 -14.44
N GLU A 5 -0.37 -9.90 -13.40
CA GLU A 5 -1.46 -9.53 -12.51
C GLU A 5 -2.01 -8.18 -12.94
N ILE A 6 -3.29 -8.14 -13.31
CA ILE A 6 -3.95 -6.91 -13.78
C ILE A 6 -5.19 -6.61 -12.95
N SER A 7 -5.36 -5.33 -12.61
CA SER A 7 -6.62 -4.85 -12.03
C SER A 7 -7.58 -4.54 -13.18
N ASP A 8 -8.77 -5.12 -13.15
CA ASP A 8 -9.76 -5.04 -14.25
C ASP A 8 -10.12 -3.59 -14.64
N LYS A 9 -10.10 -2.68 -13.66
CA LYS A 9 -10.40 -1.25 -13.87
C LYS A 9 -9.20 -0.40 -14.35
N SER A 10 -8.02 -1.00 -14.48
CA SER A 10 -6.77 -0.26 -14.75
C SER A 10 -6.26 -0.38 -16.19
N VAL A 11 -6.86 -1.25 -17.00
CA VAL A 11 -6.37 -1.59 -18.34
C VAL A 11 -7.38 -1.19 -19.40
N SER A 12 -6.92 -0.53 -20.47
CA SER A 12 -7.80 -0.16 -21.59
C SER A 12 -8.22 -1.39 -22.38
N SER A 13 -9.38 -1.31 -23.05
CA SER A 13 -9.90 -2.39 -23.89
C SER A 13 -8.95 -2.79 -25.04
N SER A 14 -8.14 -1.85 -25.54
CA SER A 14 -7.13 -2.12 -26.56
C SER A 14 -5.98 -2.98 -26.00
N VAL A 15 -5.51 -2.68 -24.78
CA VAL A 15 -4.44 -3.45 -24.13
C VAL A 15 -4.95 -4.82 -23.71
N LEU A 16 -6.17 -4.91 -23.16
CA LEU A 16 -6.81 -6.18 -22.83
C LEU A 16 -6.86 -7.13 -24.04
N ARG A 17 -7.22 -6.63 -25.21
CA ARG A 17 -7.29 -7.43 -26.45
C ARG A 17 -5.93 -8.01 -26.87
N VAL A 18 -4.85 -7.24 -26.67
CA VAL A 18 -3.48 -7.70 -26.93
C VAL A 18 -3.07 -8.76 -25.91
N LEU A 19 -3.38 -8.55 -24.63
CA LEU A 19 -3.09 -9.52 -23.57
C LEU A 19 -3.86 -10.83 -23.79
N GLU A 20 -5.14 -10.76 -24.16
CA GLU A 20 -5.97 -11.92 -24.51
C GLU A 20 -5.37 -12.72 -25.68
N TYR A 21 -4.86 -12.04 -26.71
CA TYR A 21 -4.14 -12.71 -27.80
C TYR A 21 -2.92 -13.48 -27.29
N TYR A 22 -2.07 -12.85 -26.48
CA TYR A 22 -0.87 -13.51 -25.91
C TYR A 22 -1.22 -14.64 -24.93
N GLN A 23 -2.35 -14.54 -24.25
CA GLN A 23 -2.88 -15.63 -23.44
C GLN A 23 -3.36 -16.81 -24.29
N SER A 24 -4.04 -16.54 -25.42
CA SER A 24 -4.53 -17.58 -26.33
C SER A 24 -3.42 -18.45 -26.93
N ILE A 25 -2.24 -17.85 -27.17
CA ILE A 25 -1.05 -18.55 -27.66
C ILE A 25 -0.12 -19.02 -26.53
N ARG A 26 -0.60 -19.00 -25.27
CA ARG A 26 0.09 -19.51 -24.07
C ARG A 26 1.46 -18.87 -23.79
N VAL A 27 1.63 -17.60 -24.15
CA VAL A 27 2.84 -16.81 -23.83
C VAL A 27 2.73 -16.20 -22.44
N VAL A 28 1.54 -15.70 -22.10
CA VAL A 28 1.20 -15.05 -20.83
C VAL A 28 0.04 -15.78 -20.16
N HIS A 29 0.07 -15.85 -18.85
CA HIS A 29 -1.07 -16.19 -18.00
C HIS A 29 -1.53 -14.93 -17.27
N ILE A 30 -2.70 -14.42 -17.60
CA ILE A 30 -3.31 -13.25 -16.96
C ILE A 30 -4.06 -13.71 -15.71
N HIS A 31 -3.76 -13.07 -14.59
CA HIS A 31 -4.56 -13.16 -13.38
C HIS A 31 -5.25 -11.81 -13.17
N THR A 32 -6.56 -11.79 -13.40
CA THR A 32 -7.39 -10.63 -13.11
C THR A 32 -7.76 -10.62 -11.64
N TRP A 33 -7.60 -9.46 -11.00
CA TRP A 33 -7.98 -9.26 -9.62
C TRP A 33 -8.78 -7.96 -9.48
N GLU A 34 -9.72 -7.96 -8.53
CA GLU A 34 -10.52 -6.79 -8.20
C GLU A 34 -10.19 -6.33 -6.78
N LEU A 35 -9.96 -5.03 -6.63
CA LEU A 35 -9.86 -4.39 -5.32
C LEU A 35 -11.27 -4.22 -4.76
N PRO A 36 -11.62 -4.82 -3.61
CA PRO A 36 -12.96 -4.71 -3.03
C PRO A 36 -13.22 -3.32 -2.40
N PHE A 37 -12.27 -2.39 -2.52
CA PHE A 37 -12.32 -1.03 -1.99
C PHE A 37 -11.60 -0.05 -2.92
N GLU A 38 -11.87 1.24 -2.74
CA GLU A 38 -11.21 2.29 -3.50
C GLU A 38 -9.70 2.34 -3.18
N ARG A 39 -8.86 2.61 -4.19
CA ARG A 39 -7.39 2.69 -3.99
C ARG A 39 -6.99 3.72 -2.93
N SER A 40 -7.75 4.81 -2.82
CA SER A 40 -7.55 5.83 -1.78
C SER A 40 -7.68 5.28 -0.36
N GLN A 41 -8.50 4.24 -0.15
CA GLN A 41 -8.67 3.59 1.13
C GLN A 41 -7.44 2.77 1.53
N ILE A 42 -6.70 2.21 0.57
CA ILE A 42 -5.45 1.49 0.85
C ILE A 42 -4.42 2.45 1.45
N TRP A 43 -4.24 3.60 0.82
CA TRP A 43 -3.31 4.62 1.29
C TRP A 43 -3.67 5.07 2.71
N TYR A 44 -4.93 5.44 2.90
CA TYR A 44 -5.42 5.96 4.18
C TYR A 44 -5.37 4.92 5.31
N HIS A 45 -5.92 3.72 5.09
CA HIS A 45 -5.95 2.67 6.11
C HIS A 45 -4.59 2.00 6.30
N GLY A 46 -3.73 1.99 5.29
CA GLY A 46 -2.36 1.48 5.38
C GLY A 46 -1.52 2.27 6.38
N GLN A 47 -1.63 3.60 6.38
CA GLN A 47 -0.97 4.45 7.37
C GLN A 47 -1.47 4.12 8.79
N SER A 48 -2.79 4.04 8.97
CA SER A 48 -3.39 3.68 10.26
C SER A 48 -2.92 2.30 10.75
N LEU A 49 -2.86 1.31 9.85
CA LEU A 49 -2.37 -0.04 10.18
C LEU A 49 -0.91 0.00 10.67
N ALA A 50 -0.04 0.70 9.94
CA ALA A 50 1.38 0.80 10.28
C ALA A 50 1.62 1.50 11.63
N ILE A 51 0.92 2.61 11.88
CA ILE A 51 1.01 3.35 13.16
C ILE A 51 0.52 2.48 14.32
N ASN A 52 -0.63 1.82 14.16
CA ASN A 52 -1.20 0.99 15.22
C ASN A 52 -0.36 -0.26 15.50
N ASP A 53 0.16 -0.94 14.48
CA ASP A 53 1.05 -2.10 14.67
C ASP A 53 2.30 -1.70 15.48
N CYS A 54 2.92 -0.57 15.13
CA CYS A 54 4.06 -0.05 15.89
C CYS A 54 3.69 0.33 17.33
N LEU A 55 2.57 1.04 17.54
CA LEU A 55 2.09 1.40 18.88
C LEU A 55 1.92 0.15 19.74
N TYR A 56 1.16 -0.85 19.25
CA TYR A 56 0.82 -2.03 20.04
C TYR A 56 2.03 -2.91 20.35
N ARG A 57 3.08 -2.90 19.52
CA ARG A 57 4.32 -3.63 19.80
C ARG A 57 5.12 -3.04 20.96
N TYR A 58 5.07 -1.73 21.16
CA TYR A 58 6.00 -1.03 22.06
C TYR A 58 5.33 -0.29 23.22
N MET A 59 3.99 -0.16 23.22
CA MET A 59 3.28 0.60 24.25
C MET A 59 3.45 0.06 25.68
N THR A 60 3.86 -1.21 25.84
CA THR A 60 4.16 -1.81 27.15
C THR A 60 5.61 -1.65 27.57
N ASP A 61 6.51 -1.39 26.62
CA ASP A 61 7.96 -1.42 26.83
C ASP A 61 8.50 -0.04 27.22
N PHE A 62 7.78 1.03 26.87
CA PHE A 62 8.17 2.41 27.10
C PHE A 62 7.08 3.18 27.86
N HIS A 63 7.49 4.08 28.76
CA HIS A 63 6.55 4.99 29.44
C HIS A 63 5.94 5.99 28.43
N HIS A 64 6.76 6.50 27.51
CA HIS A 64 6.34 7.47 26.50
C HIS A 64 6.75 6.98 25.12
N LEU A 65 5.81 7.03 24.19
CA LEU A 65 6.02 6.72 22.78
C LEU A 65 5.45 7.87 21.95
N THR A 66 6.16 8.24 20.89
CA THR A 66 5.75 9.33 19.99
C THR A 66 5.97 8.90 18.55
N PHE A 67 5.08 9.37 17.68
CA PHE A 67 5.17 9.21 16.24
C PHE A 67 5.57 10.55 15.65
N VAL A 68 6.50 10.52 14.70
CA VAL A 68 6.96 11.69 13.94
C VAL A 68 7.00 11.31 12.48
N ASP A 69 6.47 12.19 11.64
CA ASP A 69 6.56 12.03 10.19
C ASP A 69 7.97 12.35 9.68
N LEU A 70 8.28 12.00 8.42
CA LEU A 70 9.63 12.12 7.85
C LEU A 70 10.14 13.57 7.76
N ASP A 71 9.24 14.54 7.70
CA ASP A 71 9.50 15.98 7.63
C ASP A 71 9.35 16.69 8.99
N GLU A 72 9.12 15.93 10.07
CA GLU A 72 8.99 16.44 11.42
C GLU A 72 10.21 16.08 12.28
N PHE A 73 10.51 16.92 13.27
CA PHE A 73 11.62 16.69 14.19
C PHE A 73 11.29 17.21 15.60
N ILE A 74 11.77 16.47 16.61
CA ILE A 74 11.61 16.82 18.02
C ILE A 74 12.70 17.82 18.40
N VAL A 75 12.30 19.04 18.78
CA VAL A 75 13.22 20.09 19.22
C VAL A 75 13.11 20.27 20.74
N PRO A 76 14.22 20.27 21.49
CA PRO A 76 14.20 20.62 22.90
C PRO A 76 13.75 22.07 23.11
N ASN A 77 12.73 22.30 23.93
CA ASN A 77 12.39 23.64 24.38
C ASN A 77 13.39 24.07 25.46
N ARG A 78 14.07 25.21 25.25
CA ARG A 78 15.03 25.78 26.22
C ARG A 78 14.37 26.64 27.29
N ASP A 79 13.07 26.89 27.19
CA ASP A 79 12.32 27.73 28.12
C ASP A 79 11.61 26.90 29.19
N VAL A 80 12.40 26.33 30.10
CA VAL A 80 12.01 26.06 31.49
C VAL A 80 13.19 26.52 32.34
N CYS A 81 13.18 27.81 32.69
CA CYS A 81 13.97 28.37 33.79
C CYS A 81 13.32 28.03 35.13
#